data_AF-A0A4Z0B3L7-F1
#
_entry.id   AF-A0A4Z0B3L7-F1
#
_cell.length_a   1.000
_cell.length_b   1.000
_cell.length_c   1.000
_cell.angle_alpha   90.00
_cell.angle_beta   90.00
_cell.angle_gamma   90.00
#
_symmetry.space_group_name_H-M   'P 1'
#
loop_
_entity.id
_entity.type
_entity.pdbx_description
1 polymer ?
#
loop_
_entity_poly.entity_id
_entity_poly.type
_entity_poly.pdbx_seq_one_letter_code
_entity_poly.pdbx_strand_id
1 'polypeptide(L)' 'MCNQCNAADGAAKRRLQLPQNFSYSPEELGRIITAVPHSAHKLDYDVALAIYQDLLVSKLFTPCAG' A
#
# COMPACT_ATOMS: atom_id res chain seq x y z
N MET A 1 -4.43 -0.15 -13.81
CA MET A 1 -3.88 -1.02 -12.74
C MET A 1 -3.53 -2.37 -13.31
N CYS A 2 -2.34 -2.88 -13.03
CA CYS A 2 -1.83 -4.14 -13.56
C CYS A 2 -2.24 -5.33 -12.67
N ASN A 3 -2.30 -6.56 -13.21
CA ASN A 3 -2.70 -7.74 -12.41
C ASN A 3 -1.77 -7.98 -11.21
N GLN A 4 -0.49 -7.61 -11.34
CA GLN A 4 0.50 -7.68 -10.27
C GLN A 4 0.28 -6.63 -9.17
N CYS A 5 -0.23 -5.45 -9.55
CA CYS A 5 -0.56 -4.36 -8.66
C CYS A 5 -1.73 -4.75 -7.74
N ASN A 6 -2.77 -5.40 -8.30
CA ASN A 6 -3.90 -5.93 -7.54
C ASN A 6 -3.50 -7.09 -6.61
N ALA A 7 -2.62 -7.96 -7.09
CA ALA A 7 -2.09 -9.06 -6.27
C ALA A 7 -1.27 -8.53 -5.08
N ALA A 8 -0.46 -7.49 -5.31
CA ALA A 8 0.32 -6.84 -4.28
C ALA A 8 -0.56 -6.18 -3.21
N ASP A 9 -1.54 -5.39 -3.62
CA ASP A 9 -2.53 -4.75 -2.72
C ASP A 9 -3.25 -5.79 -1.84
N GLY A 10 -3.75 -6.88 -2.45
CA GLY A 10 -4.39 -7.97 -1.71
C GLY A 10 -3.44 -8.70 -0.76
N ALA A 11 -2.19 -8.93 -1.15
CA ALA A 11 -1.17 -9.58 -0.32
C ALA A 11 -0.78 -8.70 0.89
N ALA A 12 -0.58 -7.40 0.68
CA ALA A 12 -0.28 -6.44 1.74
C ALA A 12 -1.41 -6.38 2.77
N LYS A 13 -2.67 -6.23 2.33
CA LYS A 13 -3.83 -6.20 3.23
C LYS A 13 -3.98 -7.47 4.05
N ARG A 14 -3.82 -8.64 3.42
CA ARG A 14 -3.90 -9.94 4.13
C ARG A 14 -2.78 -10.10 5.15
N ARG A 15 -1.56 -9.65 4.81
CA ARG A 15 -0.40 -9.82 5.69
C ARG A 15 -0.39 -8.86 6.86
N LEU A 16 -0.82 -7.61 6.64
CA LEU A 16 -0.86 -6.53 7.62
C LEU A 16 -2.23 -6.38 8.31
N GLN A 17 -3.21 -7.23 7.96
CA GLN A 17 -4.59 -7.20 8.48
C GLN A 17 -5.26 -5.82 8.34
N LEU A 18 -5.02 -5.16 7.21
CA LEU A 18 -5.56 -3.83 6.94
C LEU A 18 -7.08 -3.90 6.66
N PRO A 19 -7.83 -2.82 6.96
CA PRO A 19 -9.27 -2.77 6.72
C PRO A 19 -9.63 -2.98 5.24
N GLN A 20 -10.75 -3.65 4.98
CA GLN A 20 -11.18 -3.98 3.61
C GLN A 20 -11.50 -2.74 2.75
N ASN A 21 -11.92 -1.64 3.39
CA ASN A 21 -12.15 -0.35 2.73
C ASN A 21 -10.86 0.41 2.39
N PHE A 22 -9.70 -0.08 2.81
CA PHE A 22 -8.42 0.52 2.47
C PHE A 22 -7.86 -0.12 1.19
N SER A 23 -7.35 0.71 0.29
CA SER A 23 -6.65 0.27 -0.92
C SER A 23 -5.52 1.25 -1.19
N TYR A 24 -4.38 0.72 -1.62
CA TYR A 24 -3.25 1.54 -2.01
C TYR A 24 -3.46 2.14 -3.40
N SER A 25 -3.03 3.38 -3.57
CA SER A 25 -2.90 4.07 -4.84
C SER A 25 -1.77 3.46 -5.68
N PRO A 26 -1.78 3.61 -7.01
CA PRO A 26 -0.74 3.04 -7.87
C PRO A 26 0.66 3.57 -7.54
N GLU A 27 0.75 4.83 -7.12
CA GLU A 27 2.00 5.47 -6.71
C GLU A 27 2.57 4.85 -5.42
N GLU A 28 1.71 4.53 -4.46
CA GLU A 28 2.06 3.88 -3.20
C GLU A 28 2.47 2.44 -3.43
N LEU A 29 1.70 1.70 -4.25
CA LEU A 29 2.08 0.35 -4.67
C LEU A 29 3.42 0.34 -5.39
N GLY A 30 3.73 1.37 -6.19
CA GLY A 30 5.05 1.51 -6.83
C GLY A 30 6.22 1.63 -5.84
N ARG A 31 5.97 2.13 -4.62
CA ARG A 31 6.97 2.19 -3.54
C ARG A 31 7.06 0.89 -2.74
N ILE A 32 5.96 0.15 -2.64
CA ILE A 32 5.86 -1.11 -1.91
C ILE A 32 6.40 -2.28 -2.75
N ILE A 33 6.19 -2.23 -4.06
CA ILE A 33 6.58 -3.27 -5.00
C ILE A 33 8.01 -3.03 -5.43
N THR A 34 8.92 -3.84 -4.89
CA THR A 34 10.30 -3.88 -5.35
C THR A 34 10.36 -4.78 -6.60
N ALA A 35 10.55 -4.16 -7.76
CA ALA A 35 10.72 -4.87 -9.03
C ALA A 35 12.07 -5.58 -9.08
N VAL A 36 12.07 -6.89 -8.86
CA VAL A 36 13.27 -7.71 -8.94
C VAL A 36 13.31 -8.39 -10.31
N PRO A 37 14.34 -8.14 -11.14
CA PRO A 37 14.48 -8.85 -12.42
C PRO A 37 14.70 -10.34 -12.17
N HIS A 38 14.10 -11.20 -13.00
CA HIS A 38 14.19 -12.67 -12.92
C HIS A 38 13.63 -13.30 -11.64
N SER A 39 12.79 -12.61 -10.87
CA SER A 39 12.17 -13.17 -9.66
C SER A 39 10.77 -12.62 -9.46
N ALA A 40 9.99 -13.29 -8.61
CA ALA A 40 8.71 -12.76 -8.15
C ALA A 40 8.93 -11.38 -7.51
N HIS A 41 8.08 -10.41 -7.86
CA HIS A 41 8.10 -9.09 -7.24
C HIS A 41 8.05 -9.23 -5.71
N LYS A 42 8.99 -8.57 -5.03
CA LYS A 42 9.00 -8.53 -3.58
C LYS A 42 8.12 -7.38 -3.11
N LEU A 43 7.30 -7.66 -2.10
CA LEU A 43 6.57 -6.62 -1.38
C LEU A 43 7.33 -6.26 -0.11
N ASP A 44 7.62 -4.98 0.04
CA ASP A 44 8.15 -4.42 1.28
C ASP A 44 6.99 -4.06 2.22
N TYR A 45 6.65 -5.02 3.09
CA TYR A 45 5.56 -4.85 4.05
C TYR A 45 5.83 -3.74 5.07
N ASP A 46 7.11 -3.46 5.36
CA ASP A 46 7.50 -2.36 6.25
C ASP A 46 7.14 -1.00 5.63
N VAL A 47 7.48 -0.82 4.34
CA VAL A 47 7.08 0.36 3.55
C VAL A 47 5.56 0.45 3.42
N ALA A 48 4.88 -0.68 3.20
CA ALA A 48 3.43 -0.73 3.12
C ALA A 48 2.75 -0.28 4.43
N LEU A 49 3.30 -0.68 5.58
CA LEU A 49 2.83 -0.27 6.89
C LEU A 49 3.13 1.22 7.16
N ALA A 50 4.32 1.69 6.82
CA ALA A 50 4.70 3.09 6.96
C ALA A 50 3.77 4.01 6.13
N ILE A 51 3.50 3.65 4.87
CA ILE A 51 2.54 4.37 4.02
C ILE A 51 1.14 4.34 4.63
N TYR A 52 0.70 3.19 5.14
CA TYR A 52 -0.62 3.10 5.78
C TYR A 52 -0.73 4.01 7.00
N GLN A 53 0.30 4.05 7.85
CA GLN A 53 0.35 4.93 9.02
C GLN A 53 0.37 6.41 8.62
N ASP A 54 1.17 6.78 7.62
CA ASP A 54 1.24 8.14 7.07
C ASP A 54 -0.12 8.59 6.51
N LEU A 55 -0.82 7.70 5.80
CA LEU A 55 -2.16 7.94 5.27
C LEU A 55 -3.22 8.05 6.37
N LEU A 56 -3.10 7.24 7.43
CA LEU A 56 -3.98 7.36 8.58
C LEU A 56 -3.80 8.70 9.27
N VAL A 57 -2.57 9.12 9.54
CA VAL A 57 -2.27 10.43 10.11
C VAL A 57 -2.80 11.52 9.18
N SER A 58 -2.51 11.46 7.88
CA SER A 58 -2.98 12.44 6.90
C SER A 58 -4.51 12.52 6.81
N LYS A 59 -5.24 11.40 6.93
CA LYS A 59 -6.71 11.39 6.98
C LYS A 59 -7.26 11.94 8.28
N LEU A 60 -6.62 11.63 9.41
CA LEU A 60 -7.01 12.12 10.74
C LEU A 60 -6.73 13.63 10.89
N PHE A 61 -5.75 14.15 10.15
CA PHE A 61 -5.43 15.57 10.05
C PHE A 61 -5.97 16.20 8.76
N THR A 62 -7.17 15.81 8.31
CA THR A 62 -7.88 16.67 7.35
C THR A 62 -8.31 17.91 8.14
N PRO A 63 -7.68 19.11 8.00
CA PRO A 63 -8.26 20.29 8.60
C PRO A 63 -9.65 20.42 7.97
N CYS A 64 -10.69 20.49 8.80
CA CYS A 64 -12.00 20.90 8.33
C CYS A 64 -11.79 22.17 7.50
N ALA A 65 -11.99 22.07 6.18
CA ALA A 65 -12.04 23.24 5.33
C ALA A 65 -13.25 24.04 5.81
N GLY A 66 -12.96 25.11 6.57
CA GLY A 66 -13.92 26.09 7.05
C GLY A 66 -14.37 27.02 5.93
#